data_AF-M1ZSW5-F1
#
_entry.id   AF-M1ZSW5-F1
#
_cell.length_a   1.000
_cell.length_b   1.000
_cell.length_c   1.000
_cell.angle_alpha   90.00
_cell.angle_beta   90.00
_cell.angle_gamma   90.00
#
_symmetry.space_group_name_H-M   'P 1'
#
loop_
_entity.id
_entity.type
_entity.pdbx_description
1 polymer ?
#
loop_
_entity_poly.entity_id
_entity_poly.type
_entity_poly.pdbx_seq_one_letter_code
_entity_poly.pdbx_strand_id
1 'polypeptide(L)'
;MEVRKDYILVLQNQQIDLLFNLKNEIQDSNKLYLIELFRFNEVGKKELRYEEPYFLTLTNGIKLELVYRSATAKGIERFISSKEYKDRFEEYDVVYIGSNDSDDENQFEKIHNDLLLKYLNEKSNCLCSNCGKAIFQEDSLLIEIDNDNCEADIGIIHKECLIPVNRVLGIAKMPSDREYKFLKNFDINLWIKQIKDGQFCYNGAKILNQSVNPLVVETDTNNLVLGSYCVKTLLEDGTYKFATRRGNIDRYSKKDAEDFVNELNEKIKTGQIEKNPICYSSKSFIFGNYTTLVSQLGGTEEYIECKKSEVVKYNESIAKLHNKCKNFYTPLIYLVIDEKPLIVNDMFPLFTNPLELNGYLDNFEKVNIKIKEYQVAIIRDDKEFCLTIMNLMNQGIRPIIDIKFGKNNEIIQGYVVHTMYEMMLIHEMKMQKN
;
A
#
# COMPACT_ATOMS: atom_id res chain seq x y z
N MET A 1 18.36 18.94 16.34
CA MET A 1 17.62 19.73 15.34
C MET A 1 17.60 21.17 15.82
N GLU A 2 17.50 22.18 14.95
CA GLU A 2 17.38 23.57 15.43
C GLU A 2 15.99 23.71 16.08
N VAL A 3 15.93 24.02 17.38
CA VAL A 3 14.68 24.02 18.18
C VAL A 3 14.45 25.35 18.92
N ARG A 4 15.44 26.25 18.92
CA ARG A 4 15.36 27.52 19.65
C ARG A 4 14.40 28.51 19.02
N LYS A 5 14.55 28.72 17.72
CA LYS A 5 13.81 29.72 16.96
C LYS A 5 12.83 29.09 15.98
N ASP A 6 11.73 29.79 15.77
CA ASP A 6 10.91 29.66 14.58
C ASP A 6 11.29 30.75 13.59
N TYR A 7 11.41 30.35 12.33
CA TYR A 7 11.55 31.26 11.20
C TYR A 7 10.23 31.19 10.45
N ILE A 8 9.55 32.33 10.36
CA ILE A 8 8.27 32.43 9.67
C ILE A 8 8.39 33.35 8.47
N LEU A 9 7.67 33.01 7.40
CA LEU A 9 7.48 33.84 6.24
C LEU A 9 6.04 34.33 6.23
N VAL A 10 5.84 35.64 6.19
CA VAL A 10 4.51 36.28 6.18
C VAL A 10 4.44 37.33 5.08
N LEU A 11 3.26 37.49 4.48
CA LEU A 11 3.00 38.59 3.56
C LEU A 11 2.88 39.90 4.35
N GLN A 12 3.30 41.01 3.74
CA GLN A 12 3.09 42.33 4.33
C GLN A 12 1.61 42.56 4.66
N ASN A 13 1.36 43.04 5.87
CA ASN A 13 0.08 43.59 6.27
C ASN A 13 0.29 44.73 7.27
N GLN A 14 -0.76 45.54 7.48
CA GLN A 14 -0.70 46.70 8.37
C GLN A 14 -0.33 46.34 9.82
N GLN A 15 -0.67 45.13 10.28
CA GLN A 15 -0.35 44.68 11.64
C GLN A 15 1.15 44.46 11.83
N ILE A 16 1.84 43.92 10.81
CA ILE A 16 3.29 43.70 10.83
C ILE A 16 4.03 45.04 10.80
N ASP A 17 3.62 45.96 9.93
CA ASP A 17 4.24 47.29 9.82
C ASP A 17 4.10 48.07 11.14
N LEU A 18 2.98 47.90 11.84
CA LEU A 18 2.77 48.45 13.19
C LEU A 18 3.60 47.73 14.25
N LEU A 19 3.68 46.40 14.22
CA LEU A 19 4.39 45.58 15.19
C LEU A 19 5.90 45.90 15.21
N PHE A 20 6.49 46.13 14.04
CA PHE A 20 7.93 46.39 13.89
C PHE A 20 8.26 47.87 13.64
N ASN A 21 7.29 48.78 13.80
CA ASN A 21 7.47 50.23 13.60
C ASN A 21 8.08 50.61 12.24
N LEU A 22 7.71 49.90 11.17
CA LEU A 22 8.28 50.06 9.82
C LEU A 22 7.72 51.27 9.04
N LYS A 23 7.26 52.31 9.76
CA LYS A 23 6.38 53.39 9.26
C LYS A 23 6.93 54.24 8.10
N ASN A 24 8.17 54.07 7.66
CA ASN A 24 8.83 54.96 6.69
C ASN A 24 9.60 54.28 5.55
N GLU A 25 9.48 52.97 5.34
CA GLU A 25 10.15 52.32 4.21
C GLU A 25 9.14 51.84 3.17
N ILE A 26 8.98 52.66 2.11
CA ILE A 26 8.44 52.34 0.78
C ILE A 26 7.04 51.69 0.78
N GLN A 27 6.02 52.52 0.49
CA GLN A 27 4.61 52.14 0.30
C GLN A 27 4.31 51.39 -1.01
N ASP A 28 5.29 51.22 -1.91
CA ASP A 28 5.07 50.77 -3.30
C ASP A 28 5.66 49.38 -3.64
N SER A 29 6.23 48.65 -2.68
CA SER A 29 6.82 47.32 -2.93
C SER A 29 6.03 46.21 -2.25
N ASN A 30 5.71 45.13 -2.96
CA ASN A 30 5.22 43.88 -2.38
C ASN A 30 6.30 43.31 -1.43
N LYS A 31 6.12 43.37 -0.11
CA LYS A 31 7.12 42.84 0.84
C LYS A 31 6.76 41.47 1.41
N LEU A 32 7.77 40.64 1.57
CA LEU A 32 7.74 39.40 2.35
C LEU A 32 8.60 39.58 3.58
N TYR A 33 8.05 39.30 4.76
CA TYR A 33 8.82 39.37 6.00
C TYR A 33 9.27 37.98 6.43
N LEU A 34 10.58 37.81 6.57
CA LEU A 34 11.20 36.68 7.25
C LEU A 34 11.47 37.08 8.69
N ILE A 35 10.75 36.50 9.64
CA ILE A 35 10.79 36.90 11.05
C ILE A 35 11.37 35.75 11.88
N GLU A 36 12.33 36.06 12.75
CA GLU A 36 12.81 35.16 13.80
C GLU A 36 12.02 35.34 15.09
N LEU A 37 11.51 34.24 15.65
CA LEU A 37 10.76 34.23 16.91
C LEU A 37 11.30 33.17 17.86
N PHE A 38 11.48 33.52 19.13
CA PHE A 38 11.81 32.54 20.17
C PHE A 38 10.60 31.67 20.49
N ARG A 39 10.83 30.36 20.62
CA ARG A 39 9.76 29.40 20.86
C ARG A 39 9.38 29.28 22.33
N PHE A 40 10.36 29.42 23.21
CA PHE A 40 10.21 29.30 24.66
C PHE A 40 10.68 30.57 25.33
N ASN A 41 9.99 30.96 26.39
CA ASN A 41 10.48 32.00 27.29
C ASN A 41 11.42 31.43 28.35
N GLU A 42 11.91 32.32 29.23
CA GLU A 42 12.88 31.98 30.28
C GLU A 42 12.40 30.89 31.25
N VAL A 43 11.08 30.68 31.37
CA VAL A 43 10.48 29.64 32.24
C VAL A 43 10.03 28.40 31.46
N GLY A 44 10.36 28.31 30.17
CA GLY A 44 10.08 27.14 29.33
C GLY A 44 8.66 27.05 28.79
N LYS A 45 7.86 28.12 28.90
CA LYS A 45 6.51 28.17 28.34
C LYS A 45 6.55 28.60 26.87
N LYS A 46 5.75 27.94 26.02
CA LYS A 46 5.54 28.36 24.64
C LYS A 46 4.77 29.68 24.59
N GLU A 47 5.29 30.64 23.83
CA GLU A 47 4.67 31.96 23.65
C GLU A 47 3.96 32.12 22.30
N LEU A 48 4.22 31.20 21.38
CA LEU A 48 3.68 31.20 20.03
C LEU A 48 2.52 30.21 19.95
N ARG A 49 1.38 30.67 19.45
CA ARG A 49 0.18 29.84 19.26
C ARG A 49 -0.12 29.70 17.78
N TYR A 50 0.01 28.49 17.24
CA TYR A 50 -0.27 28.22 15.83
C TYR A 50 -1.66 27.62 15.65
N GLU A 51 -2.45 28.25 14.78
CA GLU A 51 -3.83 27.90 14.44
C GLU A 51 -3.88 27.38 13.00
N GLU A 52 -4.25 26.11 12.81
CA GLU A 52 -4.36 25.53 11.48
C GLU A 52 -5.41 26.26 10.61
N PRO A 53 -5.16 26.42 9.30
CA PRO A 53 -3.97 25.96 8.57
C PRO A 53 -2.85 27.01 8.48
N TYR A 54 -3.13 28.27 8.83
CA TYR A 54 -2.36 29.42 8.35
C TYR A 54 -1.92 30.41 9.43
N PHE A 55 -2.46 30.37 10.64
CA PHE A 55 -2.32 31.52 11.53
C PHE A 55 -1.31 31.30 12.65
N LEU A 56 -0.59 32.37 12.99
CA LEU A 56 0.16 32.52 14.23
C LEU A 56 -0.49 33.64 15.06
N THR A 57 -0.87 33.33 16.29
CA THR A 57 -1.32 34.32 17.28
C THR A 57 -0.21 34.59 18.28
N LEU A 58 0.22 35.85 18.36
CA LEU A 58 1.21 36.33 19.33
C LEU A 58 0.56 36.57 20.71
N THR A 59 1.37 36.67 21.76
CA THR A 59 0.91 36.90 23.14
C THR A 59 0.10 38.19 23.32
N ASN A 60 0.35 39.20 22.49
CA ASN A 60 -0.39 40.46 22.47
C ASN A 60 -1.72 40.39 21.66
N GLY A 61 -2.08 39.22 21.14
CA GLY A 61 -3.32 38.97 20.39
C GLY A 61 -3.24 39.27 18.90
N ILE A 62 -2.10 39.74 18.38
CA ILE A 62 -1.90 39.97 16.94
C ILE A 62 -1.89 38.62 16.20
N LYS A 63 -2.63 38.56 15.09
CA LYS A 63 -2.74 37.38 14.25
C LYS A 63 -2.03 37.59 12.92
N LEU A 64 -1.07 36.72 12.63
CA LEU A 64 -0.28 36.74 11.41
C LEU A 64 -0.68 35.56 10.52
N GLU A 65 -0.94 35.84 9.24
CA GLU A 65 -1.15 34.80 8.24
C GLU A 65 0.21 34.34 7.69
N LEU A 66 0.52 33.07 7.90
CA LEU A 66 1.76 32.42 7.52
C LEU A 66 1.70 31.95 6.08
N VAL A 67 2.77 32.23 5.36
CA VAL A 67 3.07 31.63 4.05
C VAL A 67 3.83 30.31 4.26
N TYR A 68 4.81 30.30 5.18
CA TYR A 68 5.68 29.16 5.42
C TYR A 68 6.38 29.28 6.77
N ARG A 69 6.70 28.15 7.41
CA ARG A 69 7.42 28.07 8.69
C ARG A 69 8.58 27.08 8.58
N SER A 70 9.75 27.44 9.08
CA SER A 70 10.92 26.57 9.09
C SER A 70 11.74 26.69 10.37
N ALA A 71 12.53 25.66 10.64
CA ALA A 71 13.51 25.66 11.70
C ALA A 71 14.72 26.56 11.44
N THR A 72 14.94 27.02 10.19
CA THR A 72 16.11 27.83 9.82
C THR A 72 15.76 28.88 8.76
N ALA A 73 16.43 30.03 8.76
CA ALA A 73 16.34 31.03 7.69
C ALA A 73 16.67 30.42 6.31
N LYS A 74 17.72 29.60 6.23
CA LYS A 74 18.07 28.84 5.00
C LYS A 74 16.93 27.94 4.50
N GLY A 75 16.07 27.46 5.39
CA GLY A 75 14.88 26.69 5.01
C GLY A 75 13.84 27.55 4.29
N ILE A 76 13.65 28.79 4.73
CA ILE A 76 12.80 29.79 4.06
C ILE A 76 13.40 30.17 2.71
N GLU A 77 14.70 30.45 2.64
CA GLU A 77 15.41 30.79 1.40
C GLU A 77 15.26 29.69 0.34
N ARG A 78 15.38 28.41 0.75
CA ARG A 78 15.17 27.26 -0.13
C ARG A 78 13.72 27.17 -0.63
N PHE A 79 12.75 27.47 0.22
CA PHE A 79 11.34 27.47 -0.16
C PHE A 79 11.05 28.55 -1.21
N ILE A 80 11.47 29.79 -0.97
CA ILE A 80 11.31 30.93 -1.89
C ILE A 80 11.99 30.65 -3.23
N SER A 81 13.22 30.10 -3.19
CA SER A 81 14.02 29.83 -4.40
C SER A 81 13.60 28.56 -5.15
N SER A 82 12.62 27.80 -4.65
CA SER A 82 12.21 26.54 -5.26
C SER A 82 11.46 26.79 -6.58
N LYS A 83 11.55 25.84 -7.52
CA LYS A 83 10.93 25.95 -8.84
C LYS A 83 9.43 26.26 -8.80
N GLU A 84 8.72 25.81 -7.76
CA GLU A 84 7.28 26.01 -7.59
C GLU A 84 6.91 27.43 -7.13
N TYR A 85 7.80 28.09 -6.39
CA TYR A 85 7.51 29.34 -5.69
C TYR A 85 8.37 30.52 -6.15
N LYS A 86 9.45 30.27 -6.89
CA LYS A 86 10.37 31.30 -7.38
C LYS A 86 9.63 32.39 -8.16
N ASP A 87 8.87 32.00 -9.18
CA ASP A 87 8.17 32.96 -10.05
C ASP A 87 7.08 33.72 -9.28
N ARG A 88 6.49 33.08 -8.25
CA ARG A 88 5.47 33.71 -7.39
C ARG A 88 6.05 34.81 -6.50
N PHE A 89 7.30 34.68 -6.09
CA PHE A 89 7.95 35.58 -5.12
C PHE A 89 9.04 36.46 -5.73
N GLU A 90 9.25 36.39 -7.05
CA GLU A 90 10.26 37.19 -7.76
C GLU A 90 10.01 38.71 -7.64
N GLU A 91 8.74 39.11 -7.55
CA GLU A 91 8.33 40.51 -7.40
C GLU A 91 8.35 41.01 -5.94
N TYR A 92 8.70 40.15 -4.98
CA TYR A 92 8.66 40.50 -3.56
C TYR A 92 10.04 40.83 -3.00
N ASP A 93 10.13 41.95 -2.29
CA ASP A 93 11.31 42.27 -1.48
C ASP A 93 11.25 41.50 -0.16
N VAL A 94 12.23 40.63 0.08
CA VAL A 94 12.34 39.86 1.32
C VAL A 94 13.05 40.68 2.38
N VAL A 95 12.33 41.09 3.41
CA VAL A 95 12.85 41.85 4.57
C VAL A 95 13.07 40.90 5.74
N TYR A 96 14.31 40.83 6.21
CA TYR A 96 14.70 40.00 7.34
C TYR A 96 14.58 40.78 8.66
N ILE A 97 13.84 40.20 9.62
CA ILE A 97 13.65 40.73 10.97
C ILE A 97 14.22 39.71 11.96
N GLY A 98 15.46 39.93 12.38
CA GLY A 98 16.17 39.08 13.33
C GLY A 98 15.79 39.36 14.79
N SER A 99 15.96 38.36 15.65
CA SER A 99 15.82 38.54 17.10
C SER A 99 17.14 39.02 17.73
N ASN A 100 17.04 39.97 18.66
CA ASN A 100 18.19 40.53 19.37
C ASN A 100 18.47 39.70 20.64
N ASP A 101 19.23 38.60 20.56
CA ASP A 101 19.68 37.87 21.77
C ASP A 101 20.86 36.91 21.50
N SER A 102 21.61 36.58 22.57
CA SER A 102 22.87 35.80 22.54
C SER A 102 22.68 34.30 22.26
N ASP A 103 23.71 33.64 21.72
CA ASP A 103 23.68 32.29 21.12
C ASP A 103 23.52 31.06 22.07
N ASP A 104 23.32 31.24 23.38
CA ASP A 104 23.30 30.10 24.31
C ASP A 104 21.97 29.31 24.30
N GLU A 105 22.05 27.99 24.07
CA GLU A 105 20.91 27.06 24.18
C GLU A 105 20.42 26.92 25.63
N ASN A 106 19.10 27.03 25.85
CA ASN A 106 18.48 26.82 27.15
C ASN A 106 18.10 25.33 27.38
N GLN A 107 17.97 24.90 28.64
CA GLN A 107 17.61 23.51 29.02
C GLN A 107 16.30 23.03 28.38
N PHE A 108 15.33 23.93 28.17
CA PHE A 108 14.02 23.59 27.64
C PHE A 108 14.07 23.18 26.16
N GLU A 109 14.97 23.81 25.39
CA GLU A 109 15.20 23.50 23.98
C GLU A 109 15.78 22.10 23.83
N LYS A 110 16.68 21.71 24.73
CA LYS A 110 17.26 20.36 24.78
C LYS A 110 16.21 19.30 25.09
N ILE A 111 15.41 19.53 26.13
CA ILE A 111 14.30 18.61 26.51
C ILE A 111 13.32 18.44 25.36
N HIS A 112 12.95 19.53 24.69
CA HIS A 112 12.05 19.49 23.54
C HIS A 112 12.66 18.75 22.36
N ASN A 113 13.94 18.98 22.05
CA ASN A 113 14.65 18.25 21.01
C ASN A 113 14.73 16.74 21.31
N ASP A 114 14.96 16.35 22.57
CA ASP A 114 14.97 14.94 23.00
C ASP A 114 13.59 14.29 22.86
N LEU A 115 12.52 15.03 23.16
CA LEU A 115 11.14 14.59 22.96
C LEU A 115 10.85 14.32 21.48
N LEU A 116 11.22 15.25 20.59
CA LEU A 116 11.06 15.08 19.15
C LEU A 116 11.87 13.88 18.64
N LEU A 117 13.13 13.72 19.07
CA LEU A 117 13.95 12.58 18.67
C LEU A 117 13.34 11.25 19.13
N LYS A 118 12.76 11.20 20.34
CA LYS A 118 12.02 10.04 20.82
C LYS A 118 10.83 9.72 19.91
N TYR A 119 9.97 10.68 19.61
CA TYR A 119 8.81 10.47 18.73
C TYR A 119 9.20 10.06 17.32
N LEU A 120 10.28 10.63 16.78
CA LEU A 120 10.80 10.24 15.47
C LEU A 120 11.27 8.78 15.46
N ASN A 121 11.95 8.33 16.52
CA ASN A 121 12.41 6.95 16.66
C ASN A 121 11.26 5.95 16.86
N GLU A 122 10.14 6.38 17.45
CA GLU A 122 8.93 5.58 17.61
C GLU A 122 8.15 5.43 16.28
N LYS A 123 8.31 6.37 15.33
CA LYS A 123 7.71 6.29 13.99
C LYS A 123 8.47 5.29 13.11
N SER A 124 7.92 4.08 13.02
CA SER A 124 8.47 2.96 12.24
C SER A 124 7.93 2.86 10.80
N ASN A 125 7.00 3.73 10.41
CA ASN A 125 6.31 3.68 9.14
C ASN A 125 6.54 4.94 8.29
N CYS A 126 6.73 4.75 6.99
CA CYS A 126 6.86 5.86 6.04
C CYS A 126 5.48 6.39 5.63
N LEU A 127 4.68 6.82 6.61
CA LEU A 127 3.37 7.42 6.36
C LEU A 127 3.43 8.94 6.57
N CYS A 128 2.73 9.66 5.70
CA CYS A 128 2.57 11.10 5.82
C CYS A 128 1.78 11.44 7.08
N SER A 129 2.35 12.31 7.92
CA SER A 129 1.71 12.71 9.17
C SER A 129 0.44 13.55 8.98
N ASN A 130 0.24 14.16 7.80
CA ASN A 130 -0.94 14.97 7.51
C ASN A 130 -2.06 14.19 6.81
N CYS A 131 -1.75 13.38 5.79
CA CYS A 131 -2.77 12.68 5.00
C CYS A 131 -2.89 11.18 5.29
N GLY A 132 -1.96 10.61 6.08
CA GLY A 132 -1.90 9.18 6.40
C GLY A 132 -1.48 8.25 5.26
N LYS A 133 -1.28 8.78 4.03
CA LYS A 133 -0.84 8.00 2.87
C LYS A 133 0.67 7.72 2.93
N ALA A 134 1.11 6.64 2.28
CA ALA A 134 2.52 6.27 2.28
C ALA A 134 3.40 7.21 1.46
N ILE A 135 4.66 7.33 1.88
CA ILE A 135 5.69 8.17 1.28
C ILE A 135 6.75 7.26 0.66
N PHE A 136 7.01 7.48 -0.63
CA PHE A 136 8.03 6.77 -1.40
C PHE A 136 8.77 7.69 -2.38
N GLN A 137 8.93 8.97 -2.01
CA GLN A 137 9.53 10.02 -2.85
C GLN A 137 10.80 10.61 -2.21
N GLU A 138 11.69 11.17 -3.04
CA GLU A 138 13.01 11.68 -2.64
C GLU A 138 12.95 13.00 -1.85
N ASP A 139 11.89 13.79 -2.02
CA ASP A 139 11.78 15.19 -1.61
C ASP A 139 10.71 15.45 -0.54
N SER A 140 10.36 14.41 0.22
CA SER A 140 9.49 14.55 1.38
C SER A 140 10.08 15.46 2.45
N LEU A 141 9.20 16.16 3.18
CA LEU A 141 9.61 17.10 4.22
C LEU A 141 9.56 16.43 5.59
N LEU A 142 10.60 16.63 6.38
CA LEU A 142 10.57 16.35 7.81
C LEU A 142 10.00 17.59 8.51
N ILE A 143 8.88 17.42 9.19
CA ILE A 143 8.17 18.50 9.86
C ILE A 143 7.97 18.22 11.34
N GLU A 144 7.85 19.29 12.11
CA GLU A 144 7.26 19.29 13.43
C GLU A 144 5.84 19.85 13.33
N ILE A 145 4.87 19.14 13.92
CA ILE A 145 3.49 19.57 14.09
C ILE A 145 3.39 20.08 15.53
N ASP A 146 3.25 21.40 15.64
CA ASP A 146 3.15 22.12 16.91
C ASP A 146 2.11 23.23 16.73
N ASN A 147 0.87 22.93 17.11
CA ASN A 147 -0.30 23.78 16.94
C ASN A 147 -1.37 23.49 18.01
N ASP A 148 -2.49 24.21 17.96
CA ASP A 148 -3.59 24.11 18.94
C ASP A 148 -4.18 22.70 19.11
N ASN A 149 -4.09 21.85 18.09
CA ASN A 149 -4.61 20.48 18.11
C ASN A 149 -3.55 19.45 18.50
N CYS A 150 -2.27 19.84 18.53
CA CYS A 150 -1.14 18.95 18.75
C CYS A 150 0.05 19.70 19.37
N GLU A 151 0.37 19.40 20.64
CA GLU A 151 1.41 20.13 21.38
C GLU A 151 2.83 19.83 20.89
N ALA A 152 3.10 18.63 20.36
CA ALA A 152 4.36 18.26 19.75
C ALA A 152 4.22 16.89 19.07
N ASP A 153 4.32 16.86 17.74
CA ASP A 153 4.59 15.65 16.96
C ASP A 153 5.65 15.96 15.90
N ILE A 154 6.30 14.92 15.39
CA ILE A 154 7.31 15.02 14.34
C ILE A 154 7.08 13.92 13.34
N GLY A 155 7.24 14.21 12.05
CA GLY A 155 7.17 13.15 11.06
C GLY A 155 7.48 13.65 9.67
N ILE A 156 7.37 12.73 8.73
CA ILE A 156 7.54 13.02 7.32
C ILE A 156 6.19 13.28 6.67
N ILE A 157 6.16 14.18 5.69
CA ILE A 157 4.97 14.48 4.88
C ILE A 157 5.32 14.48 3.39
N HIS A 158 4.29 14.30 2.55
CA HIS A 158 4.39 14.69 1.15
C HIS A 158 4.56 16.21 1.04
N LYS A 159 5.25 16.67 0.01
CA LYS A 159 5.52 18.10 -0.18
C LYS A 159 4.22 18.89 -0.38
N GLU A 160 3.28 18.31 -1.13
CA GLU A 160 1.95 18.83 -1.38
C GLU A 160 1.02 18.80 -0.15
N CYS A 161 1.35 18.01 0.87
CA CYS A 161 0.59 17.95 2.12
C CYS A 161 1.00 19.00 3.14
N LEU A 162 2.02 19.83 2.82
CA LEU A 162 2.49 20.87 3.71
C LEU A 162 1.41 21.94 3.91
N ILE A 163 1.11 22.24 5.17
CA ILE A 163 0.36 23.43 5.56
C ILE A 163 1.29 24.46 6.22
N PRO A 164 1.03 25.78 6.06
CA PRO A 164 1.97 26.81 6.50
C PRO A 164 2.36 26.80 7.98
N VAL A 165 1.49 26.33 8.87
CA VAL A 165 1.81 26.21 10.31
C VAL A 165 2.76 25.05 10.65
N ASN A 166 2.92 24.06 9.77
CA ASN A 166 3.88 22.98 9.99
C ASN A 166 5.30 23.54 9.94
N ARG A 167 6.10 23.21 10.95
CA ARG A 167 7.47 23.67 11.03
C ARG A 167 8.37 22.74 10.22
N VAL A 168 8.88 23.22 9.09
CA VAL A 168 9.79 22.41 8.26
C VAL A 168 11.19 22.37 8.87
N LEU A 169 11.61 21.16 9.27
CA LEU A 169 12.87 20.86 9.93
C LEU A 169 13.97 20.52 8.91
N GLY A 170 13.57 19.91 7.78
CA GLY A 170 14.50 19.47 6.75
C GLY A 170 13.81 18.68 5.64
N ILE A 171 14.63 18.08 4.77
CA ILE A 171 14.18 17.19 3.69
C ILE A 171 14.56 15.76 4.09
N ALA A 172 13.56 14.88 4.12
CA ALA A 172 13.76 13.47 4.33
C ALA A 172 14.05 12.80 2.97
N LYS A 173 15.31 12.41 2.77
CA LYS A 173 15.71 11.66 1.59
C LYS A 173 15.45 10.19 1.83
N MET A 174 14.43 9.65 1.16
CA MET A 174 14.35 8.20 1.02
C MET A 174 15.41 7.74 0.03
N PRO A 175 16.06 6.58 0.26
CA PRO A 175 16.84 5.90 -0.76
C PRO A 175 15.88 5.31 -1.80
N SER A 176 15.15 6.18 -2.51
CA SER A 176 14.52 5.76 -3.76
C SER A 176 15.57 5.95 -4.84
N ASP A 177 16.07 4.84 -5.38
CA ASP A 177 16.82 4.93 -6.62
C ASP A 177 15.94 5.58 -7.67
N ARG A 178 16.53 6.41 -8.54
CA ARG A 178 15.83 6.98 -9.70
C ARG A 178 15.07 5.92 -10.51
N GLU A 179 15.50 4.67 -10.40
CA GLU A 179 14.90 3.47 -10.97
C GLU A 179 13.45 3.23 -10.53
N TYR A 180 13.06 3.52 -9.28
CA TYR A 180 11.74 3.16 -8.73
C TYR A 180 10.74 4.32 -8.64
N LYS A 181 10.99 5.43 -9.34
CA LYS A 181 10.12 6.63 -9.33
C LYS A 181 8.68 6.37 -9.78
N PHE A 182 8.43 5.25 -10.46
CA PHE A 182 7.10 4.81 -10.88
C PHE A 182 6.25 4.26 -9.70
N LEU A 183 6.83 3.99 -8.53
CA LEU A 183 6.12 3.54 -7.32
C LEU A 183 5.59 4.70 -6.47
N LYS A 184 4.83 5.62 -7.11
CA LYS A 184 4.27 6.82 -6.46
C LYS A 184 3.44 6.45 -5.22
N ASN A 185 3.85 6.94 -4.05
CA ASN A 185 3.19 6.74 -2.74
C ASN A 185 3.04 5.27 -2.31
N PHE A 186 3.97 4.41 -2.73
CA PHE A 186 3.94 2.99 -2.40
C PHE A 186 4.34 2.68 -0.95
N ASP A 187 3.49 1.95 -0.22
CA ASP A 187 3.79 1.49 1.15
C ASP A 187 4.67 0.23 1.14
N ILE A 188 5.98 0.43 0.99
CA ILE A 188 6.96 -0.66 0.96
C ILE A 188 6.97 -1.50 2.24
N ASN A 189 6.74 -0.89 3.40
CA ASN A 189 6.75 -1.60 4.68
C ASN A 189 5.55 -2.54 4.78
N LEU A 190 4.37 -2.06 4.39
CA LEU A 190 3.18 -2.90 4.29
C LEU A 190 3.37 -4.01 3.27
N TRP A 191 3.92 -3.70 2.10
CA TRP A 191 4.18 -4.71 1.07
C TRP A 191 5.09 -5.84 1.59
N ILE A 192 6.26 -5.50 2.13
CA ILE A 192 7.23 -6.48 2.67
C ILE A 192 6.58 -7.34 3.76
N LYS A 193 5.77 -6.73 4.64
CA LYS A 193 5.05 -7.44 5.69
C LYS A 193 4.04 -8.45 5.14
N GLN A 194 3.32 -8.12 4.07
CA GLN A 194 2.26 -8.97 3.54
C GLN A 194 2.77 -10.02 2.54
N ILE A 195 3.79 -9.70 1.74
CA ILE A 195 4.27 -10.59 0.67
C ILE A 195 4.98 -11.83 1.23
N LYS A 196 5.60 -11.74 2.42
CA LYS A 196 6.35 -12.83 3.05
C LYS A 196 5.57 -14.15 3.13
N ASP A 197 4.28 -14.07 3.46
CA ASP A 197 3.39 -15.23 3.63
C ASP A 197 2.13 -15.12 2.72
N GLY A 198 2.27 -14.39 1.60
CA GLY A 198 1.19 -14.05 0.67
C GLY A 198 1.38 -14.63 -0.74
N GLN A 199 0.44 -14.29 -1.63
CA GLN A 199 0.48 -14.58 -3.06
C GLN A 199 0.63 -16.07 -3.44
N PHE A 200 0.19 -16.96 -2.56
CA PHE A 200 0.44 -18.39 -2.73
C PHE A 200 -0.17 -18.96 -4.04
N CYS A 201 -1.32 -18.45 -4.49
CA CYS A 201 -1.99 -18.95 -5.69
C CYS A 201 -1.16 -18.77 -6.97
N TYR A 202 -0.29 -17.76 -7.03
CA TYR A 202 0.48 -17.45 -8.24
C TYR A 202 1.68 -18.37 -8.45
N ASN A 203 2.10 -19.12 -7.43
CA ASN A 203 3.19 -20.10 -7.56
C ASN A 203 2.82 -21.21 -8.57
N GLY A 204 1.58 -21.73 -8.49
CA GLY A 204 1.07 -22.71 -9.45
C GLY A 204 0.68 -22.08 -10.78
N ALA A 205 0.11 -20.86 -10.74
CA ALA A 205 -0.40 -20.19 -11.92
C ALA A 205 0.69 -19.87 -12.97
N LYS A 206 1.90 -19.50 -12.51
CA LYS A 206 3.06 -19.23 -13.40
C LYS A 206 3.57 -20.45 -14.17
N ILE A 207 3.19 -21.66 -13.77
CA ILE A 207 3.64 -22.93 -14.38
C ILE A 207 2.64 -23.39 -15.46
N LEU A 208 1.44 -22.81 -15.50
CA LEU A 208 0.41 -23.18 -16.47
C LEU A 208 0.82 -22.78 -17.89
N ASN A 209 0.57 -23.68 -18.84
CA ASN A 209 0.92 -23.49 -20.25
C ASN A 209 -0.13 -22.66 -21.03
N GLN A 210 -0.54 -21.52 -20.48
CA GLN A 210 -1.51 -20.60 -21.10
C GLN A 210 -1.16 -19.15 -20.79
N SER A 211 -1.34 -18.25 -21.75
CA SER A 211 -1.04 -16.82 -21.56
C SER A 211 -2.17 -16.06 -20.86
N VAL A 212 -3.43 -16.43 -21.12
CA VAL A 212 -4.62 -15.89 -20.47
C VAL A 212 -5.32 -17.00 -19.70
N ASN A 213 -5.37 -16.90 -18.38
CA ASN A 213 -5.87 -17.94 -17.50
C ASN A 213 -7.09 -17.46 -16.70
N PRO A 214 -8.16 -18.25 -16.56
CA PRO A 214 -9.18 -17.95 -15.57
C PRO A 214 -8.62 -18.20 -14.15
N LEU A 215 -8.75 -17.22 -13.26
CA LEU A 215 -8.51 -17.38 -11.83
C LEU A 215 -9.85 -17.42 -11.09
N VAL A 216 -10.19 -18.59 -10.55
CA VAL A 216 -11.41 -18.75 -9.76
C VAL A 216 -11.16 -18.35 -8.32
N VAL A 217 -11.96 -17.40 -7.84
CA VAL A 217 -11.91 -16.86 -6.48
C VAL A 217 -13.08 -17.40 -5.68
N GLU A 218 -12.76 -18.05 -4.57
CA GLU A 218 -13.74 -18.43 -3.54
C GLU A 218 -14.01 -17.19 -2.68
N THR A 219 -15.15 -16.53 -2.94
CA THR A 219 -15.59 -15.34 -2.20
C THR A 219 -16.32 -15.69 -0.91
N ASP A 220 -16.78 -16.93 -0.77
CA ASP A 220 -17.42 -17.41 0.44
C ASP A 220 -16.39 -17.48 1.57
N THR A 221 -16.44 -16.52 2.47
CA THR A 221 -15.64 -16.48 3.68
C THR A 221 -16.19 -17.44 4.73
N ASN A 222 -16.52 -18.67 4.34
CA ASN A 222 -17.19 -19.64 5.22
C ASN A 222 -16.23 -20.22 6.28
N ASN A 223 -15.60 -19.32 7.05
CA ASN A 223 -14.81 -19.56 8.25
C ASN A 223 -15.68 -20.05 9.43
N LEU A 224 -16.97 -20.33 9.20
CA LEU A 224 -17.91 -20.83 10.21
C LEU A 224 -17.75 -22.33 10.47
N VAL A 225 -17.02 -23.06 9.62
CA VAL A 225 -16.79 -24.50 9.79
C VAL A 225 -15.65 -24.74 10.80
N LEU A 226 -16.01 -24.89 12.08
CA LEU A 226 -15.09 -25.28 13.17
C LEU A 226 -14.79 -26.80 13.17
N GLY A 227 -14.61 -27.39 11.98
CA GLY A 227 -14.45 -28.82 11.82
C GLY A 227 -13.29 -29.42 12.63
N SER A 228 -13.48 -30.58 13.24
CA SER A 228 -12.44 -31.28 14.03
C SER A 228 -11.69 -32.35 13.24
N TYR A 229 -12.03 -32.50 11.96
CA TYR A 229 -11.49 -33.53 11.08
C TYR A 229 -10.95 -32.91 9.79
N CYS A 230 -9.93 -33.55 9.23
CA CYS A 230 -9.38 -33.22 7.93
C CYS A 230 -9.18 -34.51 7.12
N VAL A 231 -9.00 -34.35 5.80
CA VAL A 231 -8.81 -35.47 4.89
C VAL A 231 -7.34 -35.57 4.51
N LYS A 232 -6.76 -36.76 4.68
CA LYS A 232 -5.38 -37.09 4.33
C LYS A 232 -5.38 -38.09 3.19
N THR A 233 -4.66 -37.78 2.11
CA THR A 233 -4.45 -38.66 0.96
C THR A 233 -3.04 -39.24 1.00
N LEU A 234 -2.91 -40.55 0.92
CA LEU A 234 -1.66 -41.28 0.80
C LEU A 234 -1.29 -41.45 -0.68
N LEU A 235 -0.04 -41.18 -1.00
CA LEU A 235 0.51 -41.24 -2.34
C LEU A 235 1.30 -42.53 -2.56
N GLU A 236 1.56 -42.86 -3.83
CA GLU A 236 2.29 -44.06 -4.23
C GLU A 236 3.70 -44.16 -3.67
N ASP A 237 4.39 -43.01 -3.55
CA ASP A 237 5.76 -42.91 -3.04
C ASP A 237 5.84 -43.05 -1.51
N GLY A 238 4.72 -43.32 -0.83
CA GLY A 238 4.62 -43.44 0.61
C GLY A 238 4.46 -42.09 1.35
N THR A 239 4.47 -40.97 0.63
CA THR A 239 4.19 -39.65 1.21
C THR A 239 2.68 -39.43 1.35
N TYR A 240 2.29 -38.27 1.89
CA TYR A 240 0.89 -37.91 2.04
C TYR A 240 0.66 -36.41 1.86
N LYS A 241 -0.59 -36.06 1.53
CA LYS A 241 -1.07 -34.68 1.42
C LYS A 241 -2.38 -34.52 2.16
N PHE A 242 -2.60 -33.33 2.71
CA PHE A 242 -3.90 -32.96 3.25
C PHE A 242 -4.73 -32.29 2.16
N ALA A 243 -6.05 -32.49 2.20
CA ALA A 243 -6.96 -31.62 1.47
C ALA A 243 -6.79 -30.19 2.00
N THR A 244 -6.63 -29.25 1.08
CA THR A 244 -6.42 -27.84 1.42
C THR A 244 -7.44 -26.96 0.72
N ARG A 245 -7.81 -25.89 1.41
CA ARG A 245 -8.58 -24.77 0.87
C ARG A 245 -7.71 -23.53 1.02
N ARG A 246 -7.43 -22.86 -0.12
CA ARG A 246 -6.60 -21.64 -0.15
C ARG A 246 -5.24 -21.82 0.57
N GLY A 247 -4.58 -22.96 0.31
CA GLY A 247 -3.25 -23.28 0.85
C GLY A 247 -3.21 -23.74 2.31
N ASN A 248 -4.36 -23.81 2.99
CA ASN A 248 -4.47 -24.25 4.38
C ASN A 248 -5.31 -25.52 4.49
N ILE A 249 -5.06 -26.36 5.49
CA ILE A 249 -5.80 -27.60 5.70
C ILE A 249 -7.29 -27.28 5.82
N ASP A 250 -8.11 -27.93 4.99
CA ASP A 250 -9.55 -27.79 5.06
C ASP A 250 -10.11 -28.61 6.24
N ARG A 251 -11.12 -28.04 6.90
CA ARG A 251 -11.67 -28.56 8.16
C ARG A 251 -13.14 -28.93 7.96
N TYR A 252 -13.48 -30.12 8.40
CA TYR A 252 -14.79 -30.73 8.18
C TYR A 252 -15.43 -31.19 9.49
N SER A 253 -16.76 -31.30 9.50
CA SER A 253 -17.42 -32.17 10.45
C SER A 253 -17.00 -33.63 10.20
N LYS A 254 -17.25 -34.52 11.17
CA LYS A 254 -16.91 -35.95 10.98
C LYS A 254 -17.63 -36.53 9.76
N LYS A 255 -18.93 -36.24 9.64
CA LYS A 255 -19.78 -36.74 8.56
C LYS A 255 -19.29 -36.22 7.20
N ASP A 256 -19.06 -34.92 7.07
CA ASP A 256 -18.62 -34.34 5.80
C ASP A 256 -17.24 -34.87 5.38
N ALA A 257 -16.34 -35.13 6.34
CA ALA A 257 -15.05 -35.75 6.06
C ALA A 257 -15.20 -37.19 5.56
N GLU A 258 -16.08 -37.98 6.19
CA GLU A 258 -16.37 -39.36 5.77
C GLU A 258 -17.01 -39.40 4.39
N ASP A 259 -17.99 -38.53 4.12
CA ASP A 259 -18.66 -38.41 2.82
C ASP A 259 -17.64 -38.01 1.73
N PHE A 260 -16.78 -37.01 2.01
CA PHE A 260 -15.75 -36.58 1.06
C PHE A 260 -14.68 -37.66 0.80
N VAL A 261 -14.25 -38.39 1.83
CA VAL A 261 -13.31 -39.51 1.69
C VAL A 261 -13.92 -40.64 0.87
N ASN A 262 -15.19 -40.96 1.08
CA ASN A 262 -15.90 -42.00 0.31
C ASN A 262 -15.96 -41.61 -1.18
N GLU A 263 -16.39 -40.39 -1.49
CA GLU A 263 -16.45 -39.90 -2.87
C GLU A 263 -15.07 -39.91 -3.54
N LEU A 264 -14.06 -39.40 -2.84
CA LEU A 264 -12.69 -39.33 -3.36
C LEU A 264 -12.09 -40.71 -3.58
N ASN A 265 -12.31 -41.67 -2.67
CA ASN A 265 -11.83 -43.04 -2.84
C ASN A 265 -12.51 -43.77 -4.00
N GLU A 266 -13.81 -43.53 -4.23
CA GLU A 266 -14.48 -44.07 -5.41
C GLU A 266 -13.88 -43.49 -6.69
N LYS A 267 -13.65 -42.17 -6.76
CA LYS A 267 -12.98 -41.54 -7.90
C LYS A 267 -11.55 -42.07 -8.13
N ILE A 268 -10.79 -42.32 -7.06
CA ILE A 268 -9.45 -42.94 -7.16
C ILE A 268 -9.54 -44.33 -7.80
N LYS A 269 -10.45 -45.18 -7.34
CA LYS A 269 -10.64 -46.52 -7.91
C LYS A 269 -11.07 -46.45 -9.37
N THR A 270 -12.04 -45.61 -9.71
CA THR A 270 -12.50 -45.43 -11.09
C THR A 270 -11.37 -44.98 -12.00
N GLY A 271 -10.59 -43.97 -11.60
CA GLY A 271 -9.44 -43.49 -12.37
C GLY A 271 -8.38 -44.58 -12.60
N GLN A 272 -8.14 -45.46 -11.63
CA GLN A 272 -7.23 -46.60 -11.79
C GLN A 272 -7.76 -47.63 -12.82
N ILE A 273 -9.06 -47.95 -12.77
CA ILE A 273 -9.71 -48.85 -13.73
C ILE A 273 -9.66 -48.27 -15.15
N GLU A 274 -9.90 -46.97 -15.28
CA GLU A 274 -9.90 -46.24 -16.55
C GLU A 274 -8.49 -45.91 -17.07
N LYS A 275 -7.43 -46.28 -16.34
CA LYS A 275 -6.02 -45.92 -16.65
C LYS A 275 -5.81 -44.40 -16.76
N ASN A 276 -6.56 -43.63 -15.99
CA ASN A 276 -6.45 -42.19 -15.85
C ASN A 276 -6.48 -41.81 -14.36
N PRO A 277 -5.46 -42.23 -13.58
CA PRO A 277 -5.47 -42.14 -12.13
C PRO A 277 -5.47 -40.67 -11.66
N ILE A 278 -6.01 -40.46 -10.47
CA ILE A 278 -5.87 -39.19 -9.75
C ILE A 278 -4.44 -39.09 -9.22
N CYS A 279 -3.76 -37.99 -9.53
CA CYS A 279 -2.37 -37.75 -9.15
C CYS A 279 -2.17 -36.37 -8.51
N TYR A 280 -1.04 -36.22 -7.82
CA TYR A 280 -0.44 -34.93 -7.48
C TYR A 280 0.79 -34.67 -8.34
N SER A 281 0.98 -33.43 -8.80
CA SER A 281 2.24 -33.03 -9.41
C SER A 281 3.34 -32.84 -8.36
N SER A 282 4.58 -33.22 -8.69
CA SER A 282 5.68 -33.28 -7.73
C SER A 282 6.24 -31.91 -7.34
N LYS A 283 6.06 -30.87 -8.16
CA LYS A 283 6.59 -29.52 -7.88
C LYS A 283 5.48 -28.52 -7.61
N SER A 284 4.44 -28.47 -8.45
CA SER A 284 3.34 -27.50 -8.33
C SER A 284 2.24 -27.94 -7.36
N PHE A 285 2.26 -29.20 -6.93
CA PHE A 285 1.26 -29.81 -6.02
C PHE A 285 -0.18 -29.66 -6.51
N ILE A 286 -0.37 -29.57 -7.83
CA ILE A 286 -1.68 -29.54 -8.47
C ILE A 286 -2.25 -30.96 -8.46
N PHE A 287 -3.55 -31.06 -8.18
CA PHE A 287 -4.27 -32.30 -8.00
C PHE A 287 -5.30 -32.49 -9.12
N GLY A 288 -5.33 -33.69 -9.71
CA GLY A 288 -6.31 -34.02 -10.76
C GLY A 288 -6.01 -35.35 -11.44
N ASN A 289 -6.84 -35.72 -12.42
CA ASN A 289 -6.58 -36.90 -13.24
C ASN A 289 -5.32 -36.70 -14.09
N TYR A 290 -4.56 -37.78 -14.31
CA TYR A 290 -3.29 -37.79 -15.04
C TYR A 290 -3.36 -37.00 -16.36
N THR A 291 -4.34 -37.30 -17.22
CA THR A 291 -4.48 -36.64 -18.54
C THR A 291 -4.70 -35.14 -18.42
N THR A 292 -5.45 -34.69 -17.41
CA THR A 292 -5.68 -33.26 -17.16
C THR A 292 -4.39 -32.57 -16.72
N LEU A 293 -3.63 -33.19 -15.81
CA LEU A 293 -2.37 -32.62 -15.33
C LEU A 293 -1.32 -32.53 -16.43
N VAL A 294 -1.19 -33.56 -17.27
CA VAL A 294 -0.30 -33.55 -18.45
C VAL A 294 -0.66 -32.41 -19.39
N SER A 295 -1.94 -32.23 -19.67
CA SER A 295 -2.44 -31.16 -20.55
C SER A 295 -2.14 -29.76 -19.98
N GLN A 296 -2.39 -29.55 -18.69
CA GLN A 296 -2.23 -28.25 -18.04
C GLN A 296 -0.76 -27.85 -17.82
N LEU A 297 0.09 -28.82 -17.48
CA LEU A 297 1.49 -28.60 -17.09
C LEU A 297 2.49 -28.99 -18.18
N GLY A 298 2.02 -29.42 -19.35
CA GLY A 298 2.88 -29.77 -20.49
C GLY A 298 3.82 -30.96 -20.24
N GLY A 299 3.56 -31.79 -19.22
CA GLY A 299 4.39 -32.97 -18.90
C GLY A 299 5.76 -32.64 -18.29
N THR A 300 5.97 -31.45 -17.74
CA THR A 300 7.28 -31.04 -17.18
C THR A 300 7.53 -31.50 -15.74
N GLU A 301 6.57 -32.21 -15.15
CA GLU A 301 6.59 -32.65 -13.76
C GLU A 301 6.28 -34.15 -13.66
N GLU A 302 6.74 -34.77 -12.58
CA GLU A 302 6.33 -36.12 -12.22
C GLU A 302 4.94 -36.07 -11.57
N TYR A 303 4.11 -37.06 -11.88
CA TYR A 303 2.75 -37.17 -11.34
C TYR A 303 2.68 -38.41 -10.45
N ILE A 304 2.46 -38.19 -9.16
CA ILE A 304 2.46 -39.22 -8.13
C ILE A 304 1.02 -39.64 -7.87
N GLU A 305 0.71 -40.91 -8.08
CA GLU A 305 -0.66 -41.41 -7.94
C GLU A 305 -1.18 -41.33 -6.49
N CYS A 306 -2.46 -41.00 -6.36
CA CYS A 306 -3.19 -41.13 -5.10
C CYS A 306 -3.60 -42.58 -4.90
N LYS A 307 -3.23 -43.18 -3.76
CA LYS A 307 -3.58 -44.58 -3.44
C LYS A 307 -4.86 -44.68 -2.63
N LYS A 308 -5.01 -43.85 -1.59
CA LYS A 308 -6.22 -43.82 -0.74
C LYS A 308 -6.32 -42.54 0.08
N SER A 309 -7.53 -42.21 0.48
CA SER A 309 -7.83 -41.11 1.40
C SER A 309 -8.42 -41.62 2.71
N GLU A 310 -8.08 -40.96 3.80
CA GLU A 310 -8.52 -41.29 5.17
C GLU A 310 -8.93 -40.04 5.94
N VAL A 311 -9.91 -40.21 6.83
CA VAL A 311 -10.33 -39.18 7.78
C VAL A 311 -9.38 -39.19 8.97
N VAL A 312 -8.82 -38.03 9.31
CA VAL A 312 -7.96 -37.87 10.49
C VAL A 312 -8.40 -36.69 11.34
N LYS A 313 -8.06 -36.70 12.63
CA LYS A 313 -8.35 -35.57 13.53
C LYS A 313 -7.41 -34.40 13.21
N TYR A 314 -8.01 -33.23 13.06
CA TYR A 314 -7.27 -31.98 12.99
C TYR A 314 -6.62 -31.69 14.34
N ASN A 315 -5.40 -31.15 14.31
CA ASN A 315 -4.78 -30.51 15.46
C ASN A 315 -3.83 -29.39 15.01
N GLU A 316 -3.54 -28.48 15.93
CA GLU A 316 -2.70 -27.31 15.67
C GLU A 316 -1.25 -27.67 15.28
N SER A 317 -0.72 -28.79 15.77
CA SER A 317 0.62 -29.24 15.39
C SER A 317 0.70 -29.65 13.92
N ILE A 318 -0.34 -30.32 13.40
CA ILE A 318 -0.46 -30.64 11.98
C ILE A 318 -0.63 -29.35 11.17
N ALA A 319 -1.50 -28.44 11.62
CA ALA A 319 -1.74 -27.18 10.93
C ALA A 319 -0.44 -26.36 10.76
N LYS A 320 0.36 -26.22 11.82
CA LYS A 320 1.64 -25.50 11.78
C LYS A 320 2.65 -26.08 10.77
N LEU A 321 2.60 -27.38 10.50
CA LEU A 321 3.51 -28.05 9.56
C LEU A 321 3.03 -27.96 8.11
N HIS A 322 1.72 -27.91 7.89
CA HIS A 322 1.12 -28.14 6.58
C HIS A 322 0.41 -26.92 5.98
N ASN A 323 -0.08 -25.99 6.80
CA ASN A 323 -0.61 -24.72 6.31
C ASN A 323 0.51 -23.91 5.66
N LYS A 324 0.24 -23.39 4.46
CA LYS A 324 1.29 -22.82 3.60
C LYS A 324 1.31 -21.30 3.56
N CYS A 325 0.19 -20.64 3.84
CA CYS A 325 0.10 -19.21 3.62
C CYS A 325 -0.92 -18.54 4.55
N LYS A 326 -0.67 -17.26 4.79
CA LYS A 326 -1.63 -16.38 5.45
C LYS A 326 -2.61 -15.79 4.44
N ASN A 327 -2.11 -15.35 3.29
CA ASN A 327 -2.92 -14.85 2.18
C ASN A 327 -2.67 -15.71 0.94
N PHE A 328 -3.76 -16.16 0.32
CA PHE A 328 -3.70 -17.00 -0.86
C PHE A 328 -3.65 -16.16 -2.14
N TYR A 329 -4.41 -15.06 -2.20
CA TYR A 329 -4.50 -14.19 -3.38
C TYR A 329 -3.68 -12.90 -3.24
N THR A 330 -3.42 -12.42 -2.03
CA THR A 330 -2.82 -11.08 -1.80
C THR A 330 -1.44 -11.15 -1.14
N PRO A 331 -0.66 -10.06 -1.06
CA PRO A 331 -0.95 -8.68 -1.48
C PRO A 331 -1.02 -8.52 -3.00
N LEU A 332 -1.75 -7.52 -3.49
CA LEU A 332 -1.71 -7.09 -4.90
C LEU A 332 -1.65 -5.57 -4.94
N ILE A 333 -1.01 -4.99 -5.95
CA ILE A 333 -1.07 -3.55 -6.17
C ILE A 333 -2.10 -3.18 -7.24
N TYR A 334 -2.59 -1.95 -7.15
CA TYR A 334 -3.43 -1.33 -8.16
C TYR A 334 -3.13 0.16 -8.24
N LEU A 335 -3.59 0.78 -9.33
CA LEU A 335 -3.40 2.20 -9.57
C LEU A 335 -4.63 2.99 -9.13
N VAL A 336 -4.39 4.14 -8.51
CA VAL A 336 -5.41 5.10 -8.11
C VAL A 336 -5.20 6.40 -8.88
N ILE A 337 -6.25 6.89 -9.53
CA ILE A 337 -6.28 8.14 -10.29
C ILE A 337 -7.46 8.96 -9.77
N ASP A 338 -7.23 10.23 -9.41
CA ASP A 338 -8.26 11.11 -8.84
C ASP A 338 -9.04 10.45 -7.69
N GLU A 339 -8.30 9.82 -6.78
CA GLU A 339 -8.82 9.11 -5.60
C GLU A 339 -9.71 7.89 -5.90
N LYS A 340 -9.76 7.44 -7.15
CA LYS A 340 -10.52 6.27 -7.59
C LYS A 340 -9.62 5.20 -8.18
N PRO A 341 -9.98 3.91 -8.08
CA PRO A 341 -9.25 2.86 -8.76
C PRO A 341 -9.26 3.07 -10.28
N LEU A 342 -8.13 2.83 -10.93
CA LEU A 342 -8.03 2.83 -12.39
C LEU A 342 -8.91 1.72 -12.97
N ILE A 343 -9.87 2.10 -13.81
CA ILE A 343 -10.66 1.18 -14.63
C ILE A 343 -10.30 1.41 -16.10
N VAL A 344 -10.02 0.33 -16.83
CA VAL A 344 -9.67 0.34 -18.26
C VAL A 344 -10.65 -0.57 -18.98
N ASN A 345 -11.52 -0.02 -19.84
CA ASN A 345 -12.48 -0.82 -20.63
C ASN A 345 -13.24 -1.85 -19.77
N ASP A 346 -13.87 -1.38 -18.68
CA ASP A 346 -14.57 -2.21 -17.67
C ASP A 346 -13.71 -3.27 -16.98
N MET A 347 -12.37 -3.14 -17.04
CA MET A 347 -11.44 -4.00 -16.32
C MET A 347 -10.76 -3.25 -15.18
N PHE A 348 -10.52 -3.95 -14.08
CA PHE A 348 -9.74 -3.45 -12.96
C PHE A 348 -8.36 -4.14 -12.91
N PRO A 349 -7.29 -3.47 -13.39
CA PRO A 349 -5.95 -4.03 -13.40
C PRO A 349 -5.39 -4.19 -11.99
N LEU A 350 -4.89 -5.39 -11.69
CA LEU A 350 -4.18 -5.74 -10.47
C LEU A 350 -2.79 -6.25 -10.85
N PHE A 351 -1.78 -6.04 -10.01
CA PHE A 351 -0.42 -6.51 -10.29
C PHE A 351 0.18 -7.25 -9.10
N THR A 352 0.82 -8.37 -9.39
CA THR A 352 1.49 -9.21 -8.38
C THR A 352 2.86 -8.67 -7.99
N ASN A 353 3.56 -8.02 -8.91
CA ASN A 353 4.91 -7.53 -8.68
C ASN A 353 5.01 -6.01 -8.91
N PRO A 354 5.16 -5.20 -7.84
CA PRO A 354 5.37 -3.76 -7.96
C PRO A 354 6.57 -3.40 -8.82
N LEU A 355 7.65 -4.19 -8.77
CA LEU A 355 8.88 -3.88 -9.50
C LEU A 355 8.71 -4.02 -11.03
N GLU A 356 7.67 -4.70 -11.48
CA GLU A 356 7.33 -4.84 -12.90
C GLU A 356 6.34 -3.77 -13.38
N LEU A 357 5.85 -2.89 -12.50
CA LEU A 357 4.80 -1.92 -12.82
C LEU A 357 5.14 -1.06 -14.04
N ASN A 358 6.39 -0.62 -14.18
CA ASN A 358 6.81 0.17 -15.33
C ASN A 358 6.57 -0.55 -16.66
N GLY A 359 6.80 -1.86 -16.72
CA GLY A 359 6.55 -2.66 -17.92
C GLY A 359 5.06 -2.75 -18.29
N TYR A 360 4.16 -2.73 -17.31
CA TYR A 360 2.73 -2.66 -17.54
C TYR A 360 2.30 -1.27 -18.03
N LEU A 361 2.84 -0.20 -17.43
CA LEU A 361 2.60 1.17 -17.88
C LEU A 361 3.06 1.38 -19.33
N ASP A 362 4.25 0.88 -19.69
CA ASP A 362 4.78 0.92 -21.06
C ASP A 362 3.89 0.13 -22.05
N ASN A 363 3.30 -0.99 -21.60
CA ASN A 363 2.35 -1.75 -22.42
C ASN A 363 1.04 -0.97 -22.64
N PHE A 364 0.53 -0.33 -21.60
CA PHE A 364 -0.70 0.47 -21.67
C PHE A 364 -0.52 1.67 -22.60
N GLU A 365 0.62 2.34 -22.55
CA GLU A 365 0.90 3.47 -23.44
C GLU A 365 0.95 3.05 -24.91
N LYS A 366 1.51 1.88 -25.23
CA LYS A 366 1.57 1.33 -26.60
C LYS A 366 0.19 1.06 -27.21
N VAL A 367 -0.83 0.91 -26.37
CA VAL A 367 -2.23 0.72 -26.78
C VAL A 367 -3.08 1.97 -26.52
N ASN A 368 -2.44 3.13 -26.43
CA ASN A 368 -3.05 4.46 -26.22
C ASN A 368 -3.77 4.65 -24.87
N ILE A 369 -3.49 3.84 -23.86
CA ILE A 369 -3.95 4.05 -22.48
C ILE A 369 -2.87 4.86 -21.75
N LYS A 370 -3.06 6.18 -21.67
CA LYS A 370 -2.07 7.09 -21.05
C LYS A 370 -2.41 7.37 -19.60
N ILE A 371 -1.53 6.96 -18.69
CA ILE A 371 -1.64 7.20 -17.25
C ILE A 371 -0.49 8.12 -16.85
N LYS A 372 -0.79 9.37 -16.49
CA LYS A 372 0.23 10.38 -16.13
C LYS A 372 0.36 10.57 -14.63
N GLU A 373 -0.77 10.85 -13.98
CA GLU A 373 -0.83 11.01 -12.53
C GLU A 373 -1.59 9.85 -11.89
N TYR A 374 -0.94 9.20 -10.95
CA TYR A 374 -1.48 8.04 -10.25
C TYR A 374 -0.77 7.84 -8.90
N GLN A 375 -1.40 7.04 -8.05
CA GLN A 375 -0.81 6.50 -6.83
C GLN A 375 -0.83 4.98 -6.89
N VAL A 376 0.11 4.33 -6.20
CA VAL A 376 0.16 2.87 -6.07
C VAL A 376 -0.43 2.46 -4.72
N ALA A 377 -1.57 1.78 -4.76
CA ALA A 377 -2.24 1.25 -3.58
C ALA A 377 -2.10 -0.27 -3.50
N ILE A 378 -2.32 -0.83 -2.30
CA ILE A 378 -2.15 -2.26 -2.01
C ILE A 378 -3.49 -2.83 -1.52
N ILE A 379 -3.96 -3.90 -2.16
CA ILE A 379 -4.95 -4.80 -1.55
C ILE A 379 -4.20 -5.70 -0.60
N ARG A 380 -4.45 -5.53 0.71
CA ARG A 380 -3.53 -6.00 1.76
C ARG A 380 -3.71 -7.48 2.09
N ASP A 381 -4.95 -7.90 2.21
CA ASP A 381 -5.31 -9.23 2.66
C ASP A 381 -6.45 -9.82 1.82
N ASP A 382 -6.57 -11.13 1.96
CA ASP A 382 -7.54 -11.94 1.25
C ASP A 382 -9.01 -11.55 1.53
N LYS A 383 -9.30 -10.92 2.69
CA LYS A 383 -10.64 -10.43 3.01
C LYS A 383 -10.95 -9.16 2.23
N GLU A 384 -10.02 -8.20 2.22
CA GLU A 384 -10.11 -6.97 1.42
C GLU A 384 -10.24 -7.31 -0.06
N PHE A 385 -9.47 -8.28 -0.55
CA PHE A 385 -9.57 -8.78 -1.92
C PHE A 385 -10.96 -9.34 -2.23
N CYS A 386 -11.45 -10.33 -1.49
CA CYS A 386 -12.76 -10.93 -1.75
C CYS A 386 -13.88 -9.88 -1.77
N LEU A 387 -13.89 -8.93 -0.82
CA LEU A 387 -14.87 -7.82 -0.78
C LEU A 387 -14.77 -6.92 -2.02
N THR A 388 -13.55 -6.57 -2.42
CA THR A 388 -13.28 -5.74 -3.60
C THR A 388 -13.76 -6.43 -4.87
N ILE A 389 -13.42 -7.71 -5.06
CA ILE A 389 -13.84 -8.50 -6.22
C ILE A 389 -15.36 -8.57 -6.30
N MET A 390 -16.05 -8.89 -5.19
CA MET A 390 -17.52 -8.95 -5.18
C MET A 390 -18.16 -7.61 -5.58
N ASN A 391 -17.65 -6.50 -5.05
CA ASN A 391 -18.18 -5.17 -5.36
C ASN A 391 -17.99 -4.79 -6.84
N LEU A 392 -16.79 -4.99 -7.38
CA LEU A 392 -16.49 -4.68 -8.79
C LEU A 392 -17.30 -5.54 -9.75
N MET A 393 -17.38 -6.84 -9.47
CA MET A 393 -18.14 -7.80 -10.27
C MET A 393 -19.63 -7.44 -10.33
N ASN A 394 -20.22 -6.99 -9.21
CA ASN A 394 -21.60 -6.52 -9.16
C ASN A 394 -21.84 -5.25 -10.00
N GLN A 395 -20.79 -4.47 -10.28
CA GLN A 395 -20.83 -3.29 -11.13
C GLN A 395 -20.51 -3.60 -12.60
N GLY A 396 -20.31 -4.88 -12.95
CA GLY A 396 -19.91 -5.28 -14.30
C GLY A 396 -18.43 -5.06 -14.60
N ILE A 397 -17.61 -4.72 -13.60
CA ILE A 397 -16.17 -4.49 -13.75
C ILE A 397 -15.42 -5.80 -13.48
N ARG A 398 -14.58 -6.22 -14.43
CA ARG A 398 -13.80 -7.47 -14.34
C ARG A 398 -12.39 -7.23 -13.80
N PRO A 399 -12.02 -7.78 -12.62
CA PRO A 399 -10.64 -7.71 -12.16
C PRO A 399 -9.74 -8.62 -13.00
N ILE A 400 -8.58 -8.11 -13.40
CA ILE A 400 -7.59 -8.88 -14.17
C ILE A 400 -6.20 -8.64 -13.58
N ILE A 401 -5.53 -9.73 -13.22
CA ILE A 401 -4.20 -9.67 -12.59
C ILE A 401 -3.12 -9.84 -13.65
N ASP A 402 -2.07 -9.03 -13.59
CA ASP A 402 -0.90 -9.03 -14.49
C ASP A 402 -1.30 -8.94 -15.97
N ILE A 403 -2.26 -8.04 -16.26
CA ILE A 403 -2.82 -7.85 -17.60
C ILE A 403 -1.80 -7.25 -18.57
N LYS A 404 -1.73 -7.82 -19.79
CA LYS A 404 -1.09 -7.17 -20.94
C LYS A 404 -2.00 -7.16 -22.15
N PHE A 405 -1.95 -6.05 -22.87
CA PHE A 405 -2.68 -5.84 -24.11
C PHE A 405 -1.81 -6.10 -25.34
N GLY A 406 -2.43 -6.68 -26.36
CA GLY A 406 -1.92 -6.75 -27.72
C GLY A 406 -2.23 -5.47 -28.50
N LYS A 407 -1.87 -5.43 -29.78
CA LYS A 407 -1.95 -4.20 -30.60
C LYS A 407 -3.37 -3.70 -30.85
N ASN A 408 -4.37 -4.56 -30.73
CA ASN A 408 -5.78 -4.24 -30.97
C ASN A 408 -6.59 -4.11 -29.66
N ASN A 409 -5.91 -3.82 -28.54
CA ASN A 409 -6.49 -3.75 -27.18
C ASN A 409 -7.06 -5.08 -26.67
N GLU A 410 -6.69 -6.20 -27.29
CA GLU A 410 -7.03 -7.54 -26.83
C GLU A 410 -6.14 -7.97 -25.66
N ILE A 411 -6.67 -8.74 -24.72
CA ILE A 411 -5.87 -9.31 -23.63
C ILE A 411 -5.03 -10.44 -24.21
N ILE A 412 -3.70 -10.29 -24.17
CA ILE A 412 -2.76 -11.33 -24.61
C ILE A 412 -2.14 -12.09 -23.44
N GLN A 413 -2.18 -11.50 -22.25
CA GLN A 413 -1.67 -12.10 -21.01
C GLN A 413 -2.49 -11.61 -19.82
N GLY A 414 -2.68 -12.49 -18.82
CA GLY A 414 -3.20 -12.12 -17.50
C GLY A 414 -4.08 -13.22 -16.88
N TYR A 415 -4.45 -13.01 -15.61
CA TYR A 415 -5.39 -13.87 -14.90
C TYR A 415 -6.75 -13.17 -14.78
N VAL A 416 -7.73 -13.67 -15.54
CA VAL A 416 -9.10 -13.13 -15.53
C VAL A 416 -9.82 -13.67 -14.31
N VAL A 417 -10.22 -12.78 -13.40
CA VAL A 417 -10.84 -13.19 -12.13
C VAL A 417 -12.29 -13.57 -12.35
N HIS A 418 -12.65 -14.79 -11.94
CA HIS A 418 -14.03 -15.29 -11.89
C HIS A 418 -14.38 -15.65 -10.46
N THR A 419 -15.64 -15.49 -10.06
CA THR A 419 -16.08 -16.04 -8.77
C THR A 419 -16.41 -17.52 -8.92
N MET A 420 -16.26 -18.29 -7.86
CA MET A 420 -16.66 -19.70 -7.85
C MET A 420 -18.14 -19.86 -8.20
N TYR A 421 -19.00 -18.96 -7.70
CA TYR A 421 -20.43 -18.93 -8.00
C TYR A 421 -20.72 -18.73 -9.50
N GLU A 422 -20.04 -17.80 -10.16
CA GLU A 422 -20.17 -17.57 -11.60
C GLU A 422 -19.83 -18.84 -12.40
N MET A 423 -18.74 -19.52 -12.01
CA MET A 423 -18.32 -20.75 -12.67
C MET A 423 -19.29 -21.92 -12.44
N MET A 424 -19.88 -22.01 -11.25
CA MET A 424 -20.92 -23.00 -10.94
C MET A 424 -22.16 -22.81 -11.81
N LEU A 425 -22.66 -21.57 -11.93
CA LEU A 425 -23.80 -21.26 -12.80
C LEU A 425 -23.53 -21.62 -14.26
N ILE A 426 -22.34 -21.29 -14.78
CA ILE A 426 -21.94 -21.66 -16.14
C ILE A 426 -21.94 -23.19 -16.33
N HIS A 427 -21.47 -23.93 -15.32
CA HIS A 427 -21.44 -25.38 -15.37
C HIS A 427 -22.85 -25.99 -15.36
N GLU A 428 -23.73 -25.52 -14.49
CA GLU A 428 -25.14 -25.95 -14.42
C GLU A 428 -25.87 -25.68 -15.74
N MET A 429 -25.67 -24.51 -16.33
CA MET A 429 -26.27 -24.16 -17.62
C MET A 429 -25.77 -25.05 -18.78
N LYS A 430 -24.51 -25.51 -18.73
CA LYS A 430 -23.98 -26.46 -19.72
C LYS A 430 -24.56 -27.86 -19.54
N MET A 431 -24.71 -28.30 -18.29
CA MET A 431 -25.31 -29.60 -17.97
C MET A 431 -26.80 -29.67 -18.31
N GLN A 432 -27.52 -28.55 -18.31
CA GLN A 432 -28.92 -28.49 -18.74
C GLN A 432 -29.11 -28.49 -20.28
N LYS A 433 -28.04 -28.27 -21.05
CA LYS A 433 -28.06 -28.27 -22.52
C LYS A 433 -27.61 -29.59 -23.15
N ASN A 434 -27.05 -30.49 -22.36
CA ASN A 434 -26.71 -31.87 -22.73
C ASN A 434 -27.74 -32.82 -22.12
#